data_AF-A0A2H0MJ02-F1
#
_entry.id   AF-A0A2H0MJ02-F1
#
_cell.length_a   1.000
_cell.length_b   1.000
_cell.length_c   1.000
_cell.angle_alpha   90.00
_cell.angle_beta   90.00
_cell.angle_gamma   90.00
#
_symmetry.space_group_name_H-M   'P 1'
#
loop_
_entity.id
_entity.type
_entity.pdbx_description
1 polymer ?
#
loop_
_entity_poly.entity_id
_entity_poly.type
_entity_poly.pdbx_seq_one_letter_code
_entity_poly.pdbx_strand_id
1 'polypeptide(L)'
;MSYDWKEFIRFAHLINLPLAQNFLCFLGSFSKETLIRNGVSRTYYGVYCYSRNYANQKQGFVPSGQAKDHQKLRQHFIENNQTEIADSLDRLREWRNQSDYDDILNDPNSIFQFAELESKTIFNQLR
;
A
#
# COMPACT_ATOMS: atom_id res chain seq x y z
N MET A 1 -6.43 6.09 21.32
CA MET A 1 -6.22 4.89 20.50
C MET A 1 -5.70 5.32 19.14
N SER A 2 -4.61 4.75 18.64
CA SER A 2 -4.20 4.95 17.24
C SER A 2 -4.93 3.93 16.35
N TYR A 3 -5.26 4.34 15.13
CA TYR A 3 -5.85 3.45 14.14
C TYR A 3 -4.85 2.35 13.71
N ASP A 4 -5.29 1.09 13.61
CA ASP A 4 -4.46 0.00 13.08
C ASP A 4 -4.45 0.04 11.54
N TRP A 5 -3.45 0.72 10.98
CA TRP A 5 -3.29 0.86 9.53
C TRP A 5 -3.16 -0.49 8.78
N LYS A 6 -2.87 -1.59 9.48
CA LYS A 6 -2.87 -2.94 8.89
C LYS A 6 -4.27 -3.40 8.50
N GLU A 7 -5.33 -2.80 9.05
CA GLU A 7 -6.71 -3.06 8.64
C GLU A 7 -6.93 -2.78 7.15
N PHE A 8 -6.33 -1.72 6.59
CA PHE A 8 -6.47 -1.44 5.16
C PHE A 8 -5.86 -2.54 4.29
N ILE A 9 -4.78 -3.17 4.73
CA ILE A 9 -4.11 -4.24 3.98
C ILE A 9 -4.90 -5.54 4.11
N ARG A 10 -5.42 -5.84 5.31
CA ARG A 10 -6.35 -6.97 5.51
C ARG A 10 -7.60 -6.81 4.65
N PHE A 11 -8.15 -5.60 4.58
CA PHE A 11 -9.29 -5.29 3.74
C PHE A 11 -8.94 -5.44 2.26
N ALA A 12 -7.80 -4.91 1.81
CA ALA A 12 -7.32 -5.04 0.44
C ALA A 12 -7.19 -6.50 0.00
N HIS A 13 -6.62 -7.35 0.87
CA HIS A 13 -6.54 -8.79 0.67
C HIS A 13 -7.94 -9.41 0.57
N LEU A 14 -8.81 -9.12 1.54
CA LEU A 14 -10.16 -9.68 1.61
C LEU A 14 -10.97 -9.39 0.34
N ILE A 15 -11.02 -8.14 -0.12
CA ILE A 15 -11.83 -7.77 -1.29
C ILE A 15 -11.31 -8.37 -2.59
N ASN A 16 -10.06 -8.85 -2.62
CA ASN A 16 -9.43 -9.48 -3.79
C ASN A 16 -9.35 -11.00 -3.70
N LEU A 17 -9.85 -11.62 -2.63
CA LEU A 17 -10.04 -13.07 -2.60
C LEU A 17 -11.08 -13.50 -3.64
N PRO A 18 -10.90 -14.63 -4.36
CA PRO A 18 -11.79 -15.03 -5.43
C PRO A 18 -13.28 -15.09 -5.04
N LEU A 19 -13.58 -15.64 -3.86
CA LEU A 19 -14.96 -15.74 -3.36
C LEU A 19 -15.56 -14.35 -3.09
N ALA A 20 -14.82 -13.47 -2.43
CA ALA A 20 -15.26 -12.12 -2.11
C ALA A 20 -15.42 -11.27 -3.37
N GLN A 21 -14.46 -11.34 -4.31
CA GLN A 21 -14.55 -10.67 -5.60
C GLN A 21 -15.80 -11.09 -6.36
N ASN A 22 -16.05 -12.40 -6.48
CA ASN A 22 -17.23 -12.91 -7.20
C ASN A 22 -18.53 -12.42 -6.55
N PHE A 23 -18.59 -12.45 -5.21
CA PHE A 23 -19.74 -11.96 -4.45
C PHE A 23 -19.98 -10.46 -4.65
N LEU A 24 -18.92 -9.64 -4.57
CA LEU A 24 -18.99 -8.19 -4.75
C LEU A 24 -19.31 -7.81 -6.20
N CYS A 25 -18.81 -8.55 -7.19
CA CYS A 25 -19.17 -8.37 -8.59
C CYS A 25 -20.66 -8.69 -8.82
N PHE A 26 -21.18 -9.74 -8.20
CA PHE A 26 -22.57 -10.17 -8.35
C PHE A 26 -23.56 -9.22 -7.66
N LEU A 27 -23.35 -8.93 -6.36
CA LEU A 27 -24.31 -8.12 -5.59
C LEU A 27 -24.10 -6.62 -5.72
N GLY A 28 -22.84 -6.17 -5.75
CA GLY A 28 -22.49 -4.76 -5.78
C GLY A 28 -22.35 -4.18 -7.18
N SER A 29 -22.42 -5.03 -8.22
CA SER A 29 -22.18 -4.65 -9.62
C SER A 29 -20.82 -3.96 -9.85
N PHE A 30 -19.83 -4.26 -9.02
CA PHE A 30 -18.46 -3.79 -9.20
C PHE A 30 -17.74 -4.59 -10.29
N SER A 31 -16.86 -3.94 -11.05
CA SER A 31 -15.92 -4.67 -11.89
C SER A 31 -14.80 -5.27 -11.04
N LYS A 32 -14.19 -6.38 -11.49
CA LYS A 32 -12.99 -6.93 -10.85
C LYS A 32 -11.86 -5.90 -10.79
N GLU A 33 -11.71 -5.11 -11.84
CA GLU A 33 -10.70 -4.05 -11.90
C GLU A 33 -10.90 -3.00 -10.82
N THR A 34 -12.14 -2.57 -10.54
CA THR A 34 -12.43 -1.64 -9.44
C THR A 34 -11.98 -2.18 -8.08
N LEU A 35 -12.20 -3.47 -7.83
CA LEU A 35 -11.81 -4.14 -6.59
C LEU A 35 -10.28 -4.26 -6.46
N ILE A 36 -9.62 -4.56 -7.57
CA ILE A 36 -8.16 -4.64 -7.65
C ILE A 36 -7.52 -3.27 -7.43
N ARG A 37 -7.96 -2.23 -8.16
CA ARG A 37 -7.47 -0.85 -8.01
C ARG A 37 -7.61 -0.37 -6.57
N ASN A 38 -8.78 -0.61 -5.95
CA ASN A 38 -8.97 -0.31 -4.54
C ASN A 38 -8.05 -1.13 -3.63
N GLY A 39 -7.84 -2.40 -3.93
CA GLY A 39 -6.90 -3.26 -3.23
C GLY A 39 -5.50 -2.66 -3.20
N VAL A 40 -4.95 -2.32 -4.36
CA VAL A 40 -3.62 -1.70 -4.48
C VAL A 40 -3.54 -0.41 -3.67
N SER A 41 -4.54 0.47 -3.81
CA SER A 41 -4.53 1.76 -3.12
C SER A 41 -4.67 1.64 -1.61
N ARG A 42 -5.47 0.69 -1.11
CA ARG A 42 -5.57 0.40 0.33
C ARG A 42 -4.31 -0.27 0.87
N THR A 43 -3.68 -1.18 0.11
CA THR A 43 -2.39 -1.79 0.46
C THR A 43 -1.33 -0.71 0.63
N TYR A 44 -1.13 0.14 -0.39
CA TYR A 44 -0.16 1.23 -0.30
C TYR A 44 -0.43 2.15 0.90
N TYR A 45 -1.67 2.62 1.05
CA TYR A 45 -1.97 3.60 2.09
C TYR A 45 -1.76 3.03 3.49
N GLY A 46 -2.17 1.78 3.73
CA GLY A 46 -1.92 1.07 4.98
C GLY A 46 -0.42 0.93 5.27
N VAL A 47 0.36 0.48 4.27
CA VAL A 47 1.81 0.28 4.41
C VAL A 47 2.54 1.60 4.64
N TYR A 48 2.19 2.66 3.89
CA TYR A 48 2.77 3.99 4.06
C TYR A 48 2.51 4.52 5.48
N CYS A 49 1.26 4.46 5.96
CA CYS A 49 0.94 4.98 7.28
C CYS A 49 1.57 4.16 8.41
N TYR A 50 1.63 2.83 8.27
CA TYR A 50 2.36 1.98 9.21
C TYR A 50 3.84 2.35 9.27
N SER A 51 4.49 2.45 8.11
CA SER A 51 5.92 2.77 7.99
C SER A 51 6.24 4.17 8.51
N ARG A 52 5.39 5.16 8.19
CA ARG A 52 5.51 6.53 8.70
C ARG A 52 5.44 6.57 10.22
N ASN A 53 4.50 5.83 10.82
CA ASN A 53 4.35 5.81 12.27
C ASN A 53 5.53 5.10 12.94
N TYR A 54 6.04 4.01 12.34
CA TYR A 54 7.27 3.37 12.80
C TYR A 54 8.43 4.36 12.80
N ALA A 55 8.69 5.03 11.67
CA ALA A 55 9.78 5.99 11.56
C ALA A 55 9.63 7.15 12.55
N ASN A 56 8.40 7.63 12.76
CA ASN A 56 8.13 8.68 13.75
C ASN A 56 8.42 8.24 15.18
N GLN A 57 7.99 7.03 15.55
CA GLN A 57 8.08 6.54 16.92
C GLN A 57 9.46 5.97 17.27
N LYS A 58 10.19 5.44 16.29
CA LYS A 58 11.43 4.68 16.50
C LYS A 58 12.68 5.38 15.96
N GLN A 59 12.52 6.29 15.00
CA GLN A 59 13.64 6.86 14.25
C GLN A 59 13.60 8.40 14.21
N GLY A 60 12.64 9.03 14.90
CA GLY A 60 12.54 10.48 15.01
C GLY A 60 12.03 11.19 13.74
N PHE A 61 11.45 10.47 12.79
CA PHE A 61 10.86 11.09 11.60
C PHE A 61 9.67 12.02 11.96
N VAL A 62 9.68 13.26 11.50
CA VAL A 62 8.57 14.21 11.75
C VAL A 62 7.80 14.46 10.45
N PRO A 63 6.59 13.88 10.29
CA PRO A 63 5.77 14.14 9.12
C PRO A 63 5.27 15.59 9.11
N SER A 64 5.22 16.21 7.94
CA SER A 64 4.67 17.57 7.76
C SER A 64 3.18 17.60 7.43
N GLY A 65 2.54 16.45 7.24
CA GLY A 65 1.13 16.31 6.84
C GLY A 65 0.89 16.59 5.36
N GLN A 66 1.94 16.67 4.54
CA GLN A 66 1.87 17.06 3.14
C GLN A 66 2.28 15.93 2.21
N ALA A 67 1.86 15.98 0.94
CA ALA A 67 2.21 14.97 -0.06
C ALA A 67 3.74 14.73 -0.19
N LYS A 68 4.58 15.74 0.08
CA LYS A 68 6.04 15.60 0.12
C LYS A 68 6.54 14.60 1.17
N ASP A 69 5.75 14.28 2.19
CA ASP A 69 6.11 13.31 3.22
C ASP A 69 6.32 11.90 2.65
N HIS A 70 5.70 11.56 1.52
CA HIS A 70 5.97 10.30 0.84
C HIS A 70 7.44 10.19 0.39
N GLN A 71 7.98 11.27 -0.19
CA GLN A 71 9.39 11.32 -0.59
C GLN A 71 10.30 11.40 0.64
N LYS A 72 9.97 12.25 1.61
CA LYS A 72 10.77 12.41 2.84
C LYS A 72 10.88 11.11 3.63
N LEU A 73 9.80 10.33 3.71
CA LEU A 73 9.80 9.06 4.43
C LEU A 73 10.77 8.06 3.77
N ARG A 74 10.76 7.96 2.44
CA ARG A 74 11.72 7.11 1.72
C ARG A 74 13.16 7.57 1.94
N GLN A 75 13.41 8.86 1.82
CA GLN A 75 14.73 9.44 2.07
C GLN A 75 15.21 9.13 3.50
N HIS A 76 14.32 9.23 4.48
CA HIS A 76 14.60 8.88 5.86
C HIS A 76 14.98 7.39 6.01
N PHE A 77 14.28 6.47 5.35
CA PHE A 77 14.64 5.05 5.36
C PHE A 77 16.01 4.80 4.71
N ILE A 78 16.33 5.49 3.60
CA ILE A 78 17.65 5.41 2.96
C ILE A 78 18.75 5.87 3.93
N GLU A 79 18.56 7.02 4.59
CA GLU A 79 19.51 7.57 5.58
C GLU A 79 19.72 6.65 6.78
N ASN A 80 18.76 5.77 7.08
CA ASN A 80 18.84 4.76 8.13
C ASN A 80 19.31 3.38 7.61
N ASN A 81 19.86 3.29 6.40
CA ASN A 81 20.30 2.05 5.76
C ASN A 81 19.18 1.01 5.54
N GLN A 82 17.94 1.47 5.36
CA GLN A 82 16.75 0.65 5.08
C GLN A 82 16.26 0.87 3.64
N THR A 83 17.20 0.83 2.69
CA THR A 83 16.95 1.10 1.26
C THR A 83 15.87 0.19 0.69
N GLU A 84 15.82 -1.08 1.09
CA GLU A 84 14.80 -2.02 0.61
C GLU A 84 13.37 -1.55 0.95
N ILE A 85 13.16 -1.02 2.16
CA ILE A 85 11.88 -0.43 2.57
C ILE A 85 11.54 0.78 1.70
N ALA A 86 12.53 1.64 1.45
CA ALA A 86 12.35 2.82 0.62
C ALA A 86 11.95 2.45 -0.82
N ASP A 87 12.61 1.45 -1.41
CA ASP A 87 12.33 0.98 -2.77
C ASP A 87 10.95 0.31 -2.85
N SER A 88 10.61 -0.54 -1.88
CA SER A 88 9.27 -1.13 -1.77
C SER A 88 8.17 -0.08 -1.66
N LEU A 89 8.39 0.99 -0.87
CA LEU A 89 7.45 2.10 -0.75
C LEU A 89 7.32 2.91 -2.05
N ASP A 90 8.37 2.99 -2.86
CA ASP A 90 8.30 3.67 -4.17
C ASP A 90 7.50 2.84 -5.17
N ARG A 91 7.82 1.54 -5.31
CA ARG A 91 7.08 0.61 -6.17
C ARG A 91 5.59 0.59 -5.85
N LEU A 92 5.24 0.49 -4.56
CA LEU A 92 3.84 0.55 -4.12
C LEU A 92 3.16 1.88 -4.46
N ARG A 93 3.89 3.00 -4.40
CA ARG A 93 3.35 4.31 -4.77
C ARG A 93 3.10 4.42 -6.27
N GLU A 94 4.01 3.90 -7.08
CA GLU A 94 3.87 3.86 -8.54
C GLU A 94 2.64 3.04 -8.93
N TRP A 95 2.49 1.84 -8.40
CA TRP A 95 1.32 1.01 -8.65
C TRP A 95 0.02 1.64 -8.14
N ARG A 96 0.04 2.33 -7.00
CA ARG A 96 -1.12 3.13 -6.56
C ARG A 96 -1.44 4.20 -7.60
N ASN A 97 -0.45 4.96 -8.07
CA ASN A 97 -0.70 6.02 -9.04
C ASN A 97 -1.31 5.46 -10.32
N GLN A 98 -0.78 4.36 -10.85
CA GLN A 98 -1.36 3.67 -12.02
C GLN A 98 -2.81 3.24 -11.73
N SER A 99 -3.05 2.63 -10.57
CA SER A 99 -4.38 2.17 -10.17
C SER A 99 -5.39 3.29 -9.96
N ASP A 100 -4.95 4.46 -9.49
CA ASP A 100 -5.82 5.60 -9.17
C ASP A 100 -6.07 6.51 -10.38
N TYR A 101 -5.10 6.63 -11.31
CA TYR A 101 -5.12 7.68 -12.34
C TYR A 101 -5.07 7.17 -13.79
N ASP A 102 -4.58 5.96 -14.07
CA ASP A 102 -4.48 5.50 -15.46
C ASP A 102 -5.84 5.00 -15.95
N ASP A 103 -6.27 5.48 -17.12
CA ASP A 103 -7.49 5.03 -17.80
C ASP A 103 -7.43 3.53 -18.18
N ILE A 104 -6.23 3.02 -18.44
CA ILE A 104 -5.98 1.62 -18.81
C ILE A 104 -4.92 1.05 -17.86
N LEU A 105 -5.31 0.08 -17.04
CA LEU A 105 -4.39 -0.62 -16.14
C LEU A 105 -3.97 -1.95 -16.77
N ASN A 106 -2.71 -2.06 -17.13
CA ASN A 106 -2.15 -3.28 -17.70
C ASN A 106 -1.93 -4.32 -16.60
N ASP A 107 -2.45 -5.53 -16.81
CA ASP A 107 -2.38 -6.67 -15.88
C ASP A 107 -2.63 -6.33 -14.39
N PRO A 108 -3.86 -5.93 -14.03
CA PRO A 108 -4.20 -5.51 -12.67
C PRO A 108 -3.92 -6.60 -11.61
N ASN A 109 -4.08 -7.88 -11.97
CA ASN A 109 -3.88 -8.99 -11.04
C ASN A 109 -2.41 -9.08 -10.59
N SER A 110 -1.47 -8.98 -11.53
CA SER A 110 -0.05 -8.99 -11.21
C SER A 110 0.33 -7.79 -10.36
N ILE A 111 -0.19 -6.60 -10.67
CA ILE A 111 0.04 -5.39 -9.86
C ILE A 111 -0.39 -5.62 -8.40
N PHE A 112 -1.56 -6.19 -8.17
CA PHE A 112 -2.03 -6.47 -6.81
C PHE A 112 -1.17 -7.52 -6.11
N GLN A 113 -0.79 -8.61 -6.78
CA GLN A 113 0.08 -9.64 -6.22
C GLN A 113 1.45 -9.06 -5.82
N PHE A 114 2.04 -8.21 -6.65
CA PHE A 114 3.29 -7.53 -6.32
C PHE A 114 3.10 -6.56 -5.14
N ALA A 115 2.00 -5.81 -5.09
CA ALA A 115 1.71 -4.95 -3.95
C ALA A 115 1.60 -5.74 -2.63
N GLU A 116 1.00 -6.93 -2.65
CA GLU A 116 0.95 -7.81 -1.49
C GLU A 116 2.34 -8.31 -1.06
N LEU A 117 3.20 -8.65 -2.02
CA LEU A 117 4.57 -9.08 -1.75
C LEU A 117 5.39 -7.97 -1.11
N GLU A 118 5.36 -6.75 -1.68
CA GLU A 118 6.06 -5.59 -1.12
C GLU A 118 5.56 -5.22 0.28
N SER A 119 4.25 -5.32 0.51
CA SER A 119 3.69 -5.12 1.84
C SER A 119 4.27 -6.09 2.86
N LYS A 120 4.45 -7.37 2.51
CA LYS A 120 5.04 -8.39 3.38
C LYS A 120 6.52 -8.11 3.63
N THR A 121 7.27 -7.71 2.60
CA THR A 121 8.68 -7.31 2.70
C THR A 121 8.87 -6.22 3.76
N ILE A 122 8.09 -5.13 3.66
CA ILE A 122 8.16 -4.02 4.61
C ILE A 122 7.83 -4.47 6.03
N PHE A 123 6.78 -5.27 6.23
CA PHE A 123 6.40 -5.74 7.56
C PHE A 123 7.42 -6.68 8.21
N ASN A 124 8.13 -7.46 7.42
CA ASN A 124 9.17 -8.33 7.96
C ASN A 124 10.36 -7.53 8.52
N GLN A 125 10.62 -6.35 7.95
CA GLN A 125 11.73 -5.48 8.36
C GLN A 125 11.35 -4.49 9.46
N LEU A 126 10.10 -4.02 9.47
CA LEU A 126 9.57 -3.09 10.47
C LEU A 126 8.95 -3.85 11.66
N ARG A 127 9.82 -4.39 12.52
CA ARG A 127 9.46 -5.03 13.80
C ARG A 127 9.72 -4.11 14.99
#